data_AF-A0A1H9KMS0-F1
#
_entry.id   AF-A0A1H9KMS0-F1
#
_cell.length_a   1.000
_cell.length_b   1.000
_cell.length_c   1.000
_cell.angle_alpha   90.00
_cell.angle_beta   90.00
_cell.angle_gamma   90.00
#
_symmetry.space_group_name_H-M   'P 1'
#
loop_
_entity.id
_entity.type
_entity.pdbx_description
1 polymer ?
#
loop_
_entity_poly.entity_id
_entity_poly.type
_entity_poly.pdbx_seq_one_letter_code
_entity_poly.pdbx_strand_id
1 'polypeptide(L)'
;MRLCVVTALLVLLIFPFDVRTENELQISELERALMRVQQDAQATHQQFLMIQELRRNEMLGAPLAEFPDATVESVPIPKYEEMVRQKQNRKDRIEQYTADLDRLYARFRSLEDERQLLMEQINQLERRQAE
;
A
#
# COMPACT_ATOMS: atom_id res chain seq x y z
N MET A 1 -26.64 -46.87 -35.78
CA MET A 1 -25.26 -46.91 -35.23
C MET A 1 -24.27 -45.96 -35.89
N ARG A 2 -24.38 -45.63 -37.20
CA ARG A 2 -23.44 -44.70 -37.87
C ARG A 2 -23.56 -43.23 -37.45
N LEU A 3 -24.75 -42.75 -37.07
CA LEU A 3 -24.93 -41.36 -36.59
C LEU A 3 -24.35 -41.11 -35.19
N CYS A 4 -24.42 -42.07 -34.25
CA CYS A 4 -23.87 -41.90 -32.89
C CYS A 4 -22.35 -41.78 -32.86
N VAL A 5 -21.65 -42.44 -33.80
CA VAL A 5 -20.19 -42.38 -33.89
C VAL A 5 -19.72 -41.02 -34.39
N VAL A 6 -20.46 -40.41 -35.34
CA VAL A 6 -20.13 -39.07 -35.87
C VAL A 6 -20.39 -37.98 -34.83
N THR A 7 -21.46 -38.09 -34.05
CA THR A 7 -21.73 -37.14 -32.95
C THR A 7 -20.72 -37.26 -31.81
N ALA A 8 -20.25 -38.47 -31.50
CA ALA A 8 -19.23 -38.68 -30.47
C ALA A 8 -17.85 -38.13 -30.89
N LEU A 9 -17.51 -38.22 -32.20
CA LEU A 9 -16.26 -37.68 -32.74
C LEU A 9 -16.25 -36.14 -32.77
N LEU A 10 -17.41 -35.50 -32.95
CA LEU A 10 -17.53 -34.04 -33.06
C LEU A 10 -17.46 -33.33 -31.71
N VAL A 11 -17.81 -34.01 -30.61
CA VAL A 11 -17.68 -33.49 -29.24
C VAL A 11 -16.23 -33.53 -28.74
N LEU A 12 -15.40 -34.43 -29.27
CA LEU A 12 -14.00 -34.58 -28.84
C LEU A 12 -13.05 -33.51 -29.40
N LEU A 13 -13.48 -32.74 -30.42
CA LEU A 13 -12.71 -31.65 -31.03
C LEU A 13 -12.85 -30.28 -30.32
N ILE A 14 -13.66 -30.19 -29.26
CA ILE A 14 -14.00 -28.93 -28.59
C ILE A 14 -13.34 -28.81 -27.20
N PHE A 15 -12.60 -29.83 -26.76
CA PHE A 15 -11.79 -29.73 -25.55
C PHE A 15 -10.40 -29.22 -25.94
N PRO A 16 -10.06 -27.92 -25.71
CA PRO A 16 -8.66 -27.58 -25.58
C PRO A 16 -8.11 -28.41 -24.43
N PHE A 17 -7.28 -29.40 -24.75
CA PHE A 17 -6.39 -30.02 -23.77
C PHE A 17 -5.47 -28.89 -23.30
N ASP A 18 -5.85 -28.23 -22.22
CA ASP A 18 -5.09 -27.18 -21.56
C ASP A 18 -3.92 -27.87 -20.85
N VAL A 19 -2.90 -28.26 -21.63
CA VAL A 19 -1.61 -28.68 -21.10
C VAL A 19 -0.89 -27.41 -20.67
N ARG A 20 -1.39 -26.82 -19.57
CA ARG A 20 -0.76 -25.67 -18.95
C ARG A 20 0.63 -26.10 -18.49
N THR A 21 1.65 -25.47 -19.02
CA THR A 21 3.02 -25.86 -18.67
C THR A 21 3.29 -25.49 -17.21
N GLU A 22 4.19 -26.21 -16.55
CA GLU A 22 4.59 -25.88 -15.17
C GLU A 22 5.08 -24.43 -15.05
N ASN A 23 5.73 -23.91 -16.10
CA ASN A 23 6.15 -22.51 -16.21
C ASN A 23 4.98 -21.52 -16.21
N GLU A 24 3.89 -21.80 -16.92
CA GLU A 24 2.71 -20.92 -16.95
C GLU A 24 1.99 -20.85 -15.59
N LEU A 25 2.01 -21.94 -14.83
CA LEU A 25 1.51 -21.94 -13.46
C LEU A 25 2.40 -21.07 -12.56
N GLN A 26 3.72 -21.22 -12.65
CA GLN A 26 4.69 -20.43 -11.89
C GLN A 26 4.60 -18.93 -12.22
N ILE A 27 4.51 -18.57 -13.50
CA ILE A 27 4.34 -17.17 -13.95
C ILE A 27 3.06 -16.59 -13.34
N SER A 28 1.94 -17.33 -13.41
CA SER A 28 0.67 -16.87 -12.86
C SER A 28 0.71 -16.65 -11.34
N GLU A 29 1.47 -17.46 -10.61
CA GLU A 29 1.68 -17.27 -9.17
C GLU A 29 2.52 -16.03 -8.86
N LEU A 30 3.60 -15.82 -9.62
CA LEU A 30 4.45 -14.63 -9.49
C LEU A 30 3.70 -13.35 -9.85
N GLU A 31 2.84 -13.36 -10.88
CA GLU A 31 1.97 -12.22 -11.21
C GLU A 31 1.01 -11.88 -10.08
N ARG A 32 0.42 -12.89 -9.42
CA ARG A 32 -0.44 -12.65 -8.25
C ARG A 32 0.35 -12.06 -7.09
N ALA A 33 1.56 -12.53 -6.84
CA ALA A 33 2.45 -11.97 -5.83
C ALA A 33 2.80 -10.51 -6.16
N LEU A 34 3.14 -10.24 -7.43
CA LEU A 34 3.44 -8.90 -7.92
C LEU A 34 2.27 -7.94 -7.73
N MET A 35 1.04 -8.37 -8.04
CA MET A 35 -0.16 -7.57 -7.82
C MET A 35 -0.36 -7.22 -6.34
N ARG A 36 -0.09 -8.17 -5.42
CA ARG A 36 -0.15 -7.90 -3.97
C ARG A 36 0.90 -6.89 -3.54
N VAL A 37 2.14 -7.04 -4.00
CA VAL A 37 3.24 -6.10 -3.70
C VAL A 37 2.90 -4.69 -4.20
N GLN A 38 2.32 -4.56 -5.40
CA GLN A 38 1.88 -3.27 -5.94
C GLN A 38 0.77 -2.64 -5.10
N GLN A 39 -0.21 -3.43 -4.66
CA GLN A 39 -1.28 -2.96 -3.77
C GLN A 39 -0.72 -2.48 -2.42
N ASP A 40 0.19 -3.26 -1.83
CA ASP A 40 0.86 -2.91 -0.59
C ASP A 40 1.72 -1.64 -0.72
N ALA A 41 2.41 -1.47 -1.85
CA ALA A 41 3.21 -0.28 -2.13
C ALA A 41 2.33 0.97 -2.24
N GLN A 42 1.20 0.86 -2.96
CA GLN A 42 0.22 1.94 -3.06
C GLN A 42 -0.36 2.28 -1.68
N ALA A 43 -0.77 1.28 -0.89
CA ALA A 43 -1.31 1.49 0.45
C ALA A 43 -0.30 2.16 1.38
N THR A 44 0.96 1.70 1.36
CA THR A 44 2.07 2.29 2.14
C THR A 44 2.30 3.74 1.74
N HIS A 45 2.26 4.05 0.43
CA HIS A 45 2.39 5.41 -0.05
C HIS A 45 1.24 6.32 0.41
N GLN A 46 0.00 5.84 0.37
CA GLN A 46 -1.15 6.61 0.87
C GLN A 46 -1.05 6.89 2.37
N GLN A 47 -0.62 5.90 3.17
CA GLN A 47 -0.37 6.09 4.60
C GLN A 47 0.73 7.13 4.85
N PHE A 48 1.80 7.12 4.05
CA PHE A 48 2.87 8.10 4.14
C PHE A 48 2.34 9.53 3.94
N LEU A 49 1.54 9.77 2.90
CA LEU A 49 0.94 11.08 2.65
C LEU A 49 0.03 11.52 3.79
N MET A 50 -0.78 10.60 4.33
CA MET A 50 -1.65 10.90 5.46
C MET A 50 -0.84 11.32 6.70
N ILE A 51 0.20 10.57 7.09
CA ILE A 51 1.03 10.90 8.26
C ILE A 51 1.82 12.19 8.03
N GLN A 52 2.27 12.43 6.79
CA GLN A 52 2.95 13.67 6.42
C GLN A 52 2.07 14.89 6.67
N GLU A 53 0.79 14.82 6.28
CA GLU A 53 -0.16 15.90 6.53
C GLU A 53 -0.50 16.06 8.01
N LEU A 54 -0.63 14.97 8.78
CA LEU A 54 -0.78 15.07 10.24
C LEU A 54 0.39 15.78 10.90
N ARG A 55 1.63 15.42 10.52
CA ARG A 55 2.84 16.08 11.00
C ARG A 55 2.87 17.55 10.61
N ARG A 56 2.51 17.87 9.36
CA ARG A 56 2.42 19.25 8.88
C ARG A 56 1.44 20.06 9.73
N ASN A 57 0.27 19.51 10.03
CA ASN A 57 -0.74 20.17 10.86
C ASN A 57 -0.24 20.42 12.28
N GLU A 58 0.45 19.46 12.91
CA GLU A 58 1.07 19.66 14.22
C GLU A 58 2.16 20.74 14.20
N MET A 59 2.95 20.82 13.11
CA MET A 59 4.01 21.81 12.95
C MET A 59 3.48 23.23 12.72
N LEU A 60 2.43 23.38 11.92
CA LEU A 60 1.74 24.66 11.74
C LEU A 60 1.10 25.14 13.06
N GLY A 61 0.80 24.19 13.95
CA GLY A 61 0.06 24.42 15.18
C GLY A 61 -1.42 24.68 14.88
N ALA A 62 -2.29 24.36 15.83
CA ALA A 62 -3.54 25.11 15.89
C ALA A 62 -3.17 26.60 15.98
N PRO A 63 -3.88 27.52 15.31
CA PRO A 63 -3.84 28.91 15.75
C PRO A 63 -4.06 28.82 17.26
N LEU A 64 -3.09 29.26 18.06
CA LEU A 64 -3.39 29.67 19.42
C LEU A 64 -4.64 30.51 19.25
N ALA A 65 -5.78 30.06 19.77
CA ALA A 65 -7.02 30.82 19.67
C ALA A 65 -6.60 32.25 19.93
N GLU A 66 -6.71 33.09 18.89
CA GLU A 66 -6.46 34.51 19.03
C GLU A 66 -7.22 34.88 20.28
N PHE A 67 -6.48 35.36 21.30
CA PHE A 67 -7.04 35.65 22.61
C PHE A 67 -8.44 36.21 22.39
N PRO A 68 -9.50 35.58 22.94
CA PRO A 68 -10.85 36.04 22.66
C PRO A 68 -10.84 37.53 22.97
N ASP A 69 -11.16 38.34 21.95
CA ASP A 69 -11.41 39.76 22.13
C ASP A 69 -12.33 39.87 23.36
N ALA A 70 -12.00 40.77 24.28
CA ALA A 70 -12.35 40.72 25.70
C ALA A 70 -13.86 40.93 26.00
N THR A 71 -14.73 40.56 25.08
CA THR A 71 -16.19 40.74 25.07
C THR A 71 -16.99 39.44 25.12
N VAL A 72 -16.35 38.27 25.16
CA VAL A 72 -17.05 36.97 25.34
C VAL A 72 -16.84 36.47 26.76
N GLU A 73 -17.94 36.21 27.47
CA GLU A 73 -17.98 35.63 28.82
C GLU A 73 -16.92 34.53 29.03
N SER A 74 -16.02 34.80 29.96
CA SER A 74 -15.07 33.90 30.63
C SER A 74 -14.82 32.53 29.98
N VAL A 75 -14.06 32.48 28.89
CA VAL A 75 -13.29 31.27 28.58
C VAL A 75 -12.16 31.18 29.62
N PRO A 76 -12.06 30.10 30.42
CA PRO A 76 -11.00 29.98 31.41
C PRO A 76 -9.64 30.02 30.71
N ILE A 77 -8.78 30.96 31.10
CA ILE A 77 -7.39 30.97 30.63
C ILE A 77 -6.76 29.65 31.07
N PRO A 78 -6.21 28.83 30.15
CA PRO A 78 -5.58 27.57 30.50
C PRO A 78 -4.45 27.79 31.51
N LYS A 79 -4.32 26.88 32.48
CA LYS A 79 -3.24 26.98 33.47
C LYS A 79 -1.89 26.84 32.75
N TYR A 80 -0.86 27.51 33.26
CA TYR A 80 0.49 27.45 32.68
C TYR A 80 0.98 25.99 32.49
N GLU A 81 0.73 25.13 33.47
CA GLU A 81 1.06 23.70 33.42
C GLU A 81 0.38 22.97 32.25
N GLU A 82 -0.87 23.31 31.94
CA GLU A 82 -1.63 22.73 30.82
C GLU A 82 -1.02 23.16 29.48
N MET A 83 -0.63 24.43 29.36
CA MET A 83 0.05 24.92 28.15
C MET A 83 1.41 24.25 27.93
N VAL A 84 2.19 24.05 29.00
CA VAL A 84 3.48 23.34 28.93
C VAL A 84 3.26 21.89 28.51
N ARG A 85 2.29 21.20 29.13
CA ARG A 85 1.94 19.82 28.77
C ARG A 85 1.46 19.70 27.32
N GLN A 86 0.64 20.63 26.84
CA GLN A 86 0.18 20.65 25.46
C GLN A 86 1.34 20.83 24.46
N LYS A 87 2.29 21.72 24.78
CA LYS A 87 3.50 21.90 23.96
C LYS A 87 4.34 20.63 23.93
N GLN A 88 4.50 19.95 25.07
CA GLN A 88 5.27 18.70 25.12
C GLN A 88 4.56 17.60 24.32
N ASN A 89 3.27 17.37 24.55
CA ASN A 89 2.49 16.38 23.80
C ASN A 89 2.54 16.62 22.28
N ARG A 90 2.61 17.88 21.85
CA ARG A 90 2.76 18.23 20.42
C ARG A 90 4.12 17.81 19.88
N LYS A 91 5.20 18.06 20.63
CA LYS A 91 6.54 17.59 20.25
C LYS A 91 6.58 16.08 20.15
N ASP A 92 6.03 15.38 21.14
CA ASP A 92 5.98 13.92 21.17
C ASP A 92 5.24 13.36 19.93
N ARG A 93 4.09 13.96 19.55
CA ARG A 93 3.38 13.57 18.32
C ARG A 93 4.18 13.82 17.05
N ILE A 94 4.88 14.96 16.94
CA ILE A 94 5.73 15.26 15.78
C ILE A 94 6.86 14.23 15.66
N GLU A 95 7.50 13.89 16.77
CA GLU A 95 8.57 12.87 16.81
C GLU A 95 8.03 11.49 16.42
N GLN A 96 6.86 11.11 16.93
CA GLN A 96 6.18 9.87 16.55
C GLN A 96 5.89 9.83 15.05
N TYR A 97 5.27 10.87 14.49
CA TYR A 97 4.98 10.93 13.05
C TYR A 97 6.24 10.91 12.20
N THR A 98 7.34 11.50 12.65
CA THR A 98 8.64 11.40 11.96
C THR A 98 9.12 9.94 11.92
N ALA A 99 9.10 9.24 13.04
CA ALA A 99 9.50 7.82 13.08
C ALA A 99 8.59 6.94 12.21
N ASP A 100 7.28 7.21 12.19
CA ASP A 100 6.33 6.50 11.34
C ASP A 100 6.61 6.74 9.85
N LEU A 101 6.94 7.98 9.44
CA LEU A 101 7.32 8.30 8.06
C LEU A 101 8.59 7.56 7.62
N ASP A 102 9.60 7.50 8.49
CA ASP A 102 10.86 6.77 8.19
C ASP A 102 10.59 5.28 8.00
N ARG A 103 9.75 4.69 8.85
CA ARG A 103 9.33 3.29 8.73
C ARG A 103 8.55 3.02 7.44
N LEU A 104 7.59 3.89 7.11
CA LEU A 104 6.79 3.76 5.89
C LEU A 104 7.67 3.91 4.64
N TYR A 105 8.64 4.82 4.65
CA TYR A 105 9.61 4.97 3.57
C TYR A 105 10.46 3.70 3.39
N ALA A 106 11.00 3.16 4.48
CA ALA A 106 11.78 1.92 4.43
C ALA A 106 10.94 0.74 3.90
N ARG A 107 9.68 0.62 4.34
CA ARG A 107 8.75 -0.41 3.85
C ARG A 107 8.46 -0.23 2.35
N PHE A 108 8.22 0.99 1.91
CA PHE A 108 7.99 1.27 0.50
C PHE A 108 9.19 0.87 -0.36
N ARG A 109 10.42 1.20 0.08
CA ARG A 109 11.65 0.80 -0.62
C ARG A 109 11.79 -0.72 -0.71
N SER A 110 11.53 -1.44 0.39
CA SER A 110 11.57 -2.91 0.36
C SER A 110 10.55 -3.53 -0.60
N LEU A 111 9.36 -2.93 -0.72
CA LEU A 111 8.32 -3.41 -1.63
C LEU A 111 8.72 -3.15 -3.10
N GLU A 112 9.39 -2.03 -3.40
CA GLU A 112 9.92 -1.79 -4.73
C GLU A 112 11.04 -2.77 -5.11
N ASP A 113 11.92 -3.12 -4.16
CA ASP A 113 12.96 -4.12 -4.39
C ASP A 113 12.35 -5.50 -4.65
N GLU A 114 11.32 -5.89 -3.88
CA GLU A 114 10.57 -7.14 -4.10
C GLU A 114 9.85 -7.14 -5.46
N ARG A 115 9.23 -6.02 -5.84
CA ARG A 115 8.58 -5.85 -7.14
C ARG A 115 9.56 -6.07 -8.30
N GLN A 116 10.77 -5.51 -8.19
CA GLN A 116 11.80 -5.69 -9.21
C GLN A 116 12.24 -7.14 -9.32
N LEU A 117 12.46 -7.81 -8.19
CA LEU A 117 12.83 -9.23 -8.16
C LEU A 117 11.76 -10.12 -8.80
N LEU A 118 10.49 -9.90 -8.48
CA LEU A 118 9.38 -10.66 -9.06
C LEU A 118 9.30 -10.46 -10.58
N MET A 119 9.46 -9.23 -11.06
CA MET A 119 9.50 -8.93 -12.50
C MET A 119 10.67 -9.63 -13.19
N GLU A 120 11.85 -9.67 -12.56
CA GLU A 120 12.99 -10.37 -13.11
C GLU A 120 12.73 -11.88 -13.22
N GLN A 121 12.13 -12.50 -12.19
CA GLN A 121 11.78 -13.92 -12.22
C GLN A 121 10.76 -14.26 -13.30
N ILE A 122 9.73 -13.42 -13.47
CA ILE A 122 8.74 -13.58 -14.55
C ILE A 122 9.45 -13.53 -15.91
N ASN A 123 10.26 -12.50 -16.16
CA ASN A 123 10.99 -12.35 -17.42
C ASN A 123 11.93 -13.54 -17.72
N GLN A 124 12.57 -14.11 -16.68
CA GLN A 124 13.43 -15.29 -16.85
C GLN A 124 12.64 -16.55 -17.18
N LEU A 125 11.43 -16.72 -16.64
CA LEU A 125 10.55 -17.86 -16.96
C LEU A 125 9.96 -17.72 -18.36
N GLU A 126 9.53 -16.52 -18.75
CA GLU A 126 9.02 -16.25 -20.09
C GLU A 126 10.07 -16.53 -21.17
N ARG A 127 11.33 -16.13 -20.94
CA ARG A 127 12.44 -16.45 -21.86
C ARG A 127 12.67 -17.95 -21.99
N ARG A 128 12.67 -18.68 -20.87
CA ARG A 128 12.84 -20.15 -20.85
C ARG A 128 11.68 -20.89 -21.51
N GLN A 129 10.49 -20.30 -21.58
CA GLN A 129 9.35 -20.87 -22.29
C GLN A 129 9.41 -20.61 -23.80
N ALA A 130 10.07 -19.53 -24.23
CA ALA A 130 10.22 -19.16 -25.64
C ALA A 130 11.38 -19.89 -26.37
N GLU A 131 12.29 -20.50 -25.62
CA GLU A 131 13.41 -21.34 -26.10
C GLU A 131 12.97 -22.81 -26.29
#